data_AF-A0A9D2RAC4-F1
#
_entry.id   AF-A0A9D2RAC4-F1
#
_cell.length_a   1.000
_cell.length_b   1.000
_cell.length_c   1.000
_cell.angle_alpha   90.00
_cell.angle_beta   90.00
_cell.angle_gamma   90.00
#
_symmetry.space_group_name_H-M   'P 1'
#
loop_
_entity.id
_entity.type
_entity.pdbx_description
1 polymer ?
#
loop_
_entity_poly.entity_id
_entity_poly.type
_entity_poly.pdbx_seq_one_letter_code
_entity_poly.pdbx_strand_id
1 'polypeptide(L)'
;MNEIVKGKQSLLFLQAPRIVSASSVVGSKEAEGPLRKLFDRAEKDDLFGAQTWEEAESTMQKEACMTALHKAGISAEEIRYLFGGDLLRQGIATSMGVEDFQIPMFGLYGACSTSGEALALAAMSASAGYGRYMMAVTSSHFGSAEKEFRFPLGYANQRPLSAQWTVTGSGAFVVAGADVPPEPESGTKREPESGMKREPESGMKREPEIGTKHESEIGTKREPGASGKNESREETCFRHVRITGITVGKIVDYGLKDSQNMGACMAPAAMDTISRNFEDMGRSAGYYDRIITGDLGCIGSSILTDLLKGQGHDIRGRHLDCGMTVFDRETQDTHAGGSGCGCAAVTLAAYVLPKIESGEWGRVLFVPTGALMSTVSFNEGASVPGIAHGIVLEHF
;
A
#
# COMPACT_ATOMS: atom_id res chain seq x y z
N MET A 1 -17.26 -12.84 27.08
CA MET A 1 -17.42 -12.73 25.61
C MET A 1 -16.21 -11.99 25.09
N ASN A 2 -15.57 -12.45 24.00
CA ASN A 2 -14.39 -11.79 23.46
C ASN A 2 -14.75 -10.35 23.05
N GLU A 3 -14.22 -9.35 23.78
CA GLU A 3 -14.54 -7.93 23.57
C GLU A 3 -14.10 -7.40 22.19
N ILE A 4 -13.19 -8.13 21.54
CA ILE A 4 -12.60 -7.80 20.24
C ILE A 4 -13.59 -8.02 19.08
N VAL A 5 -14.41 -9.07 19.12
CA VAL A 5 -15.35 -9.36 18.00
C VAL A 5 -16.54 -8.42 18.11
N LYS A 6 -16.78 -7.63 17.06
CA LYS A 6 -17.89 -6.68 16.95
C LYS A 6 -18.84 -7.11 15.84
N GLY A 7 -20.05 -7.49 16.25
CA GLY A 7 -21.11 -7.93 15.36
C GLY A 7 -20.68 -9.08 14.43
N LYS A 8 -20.81 -8.92 13.11
CA LYS A 8 -20.69 -10.02 12.14
C LYS A 8 -19.35 -10.11 11.43
N GLN A 9 -18.70 -8.98 11.13
CA GLN A 9 -17.53 -8.94 10.24
C GLN A 9 -16.38 -8.09 10.81
N SER A 10 -16.58 -7.45 11.96
CA SER A 10 -15.64 -6.46 12.47
C SER A 10 -14.89 -6.92 13.70
N LEU A 11 -13.64 -6.45 13.82
CA LEU A 11 -12.81 -6.58 15.02
C LEU A 11 -12.44 -5.20 15.53
N LEU A 12 -12.53 -4.98 16.83
CA LEU A 12 -12.05 -3.79 17.53
C LEU A 12 -10.93 -4.21 18.46
N PHE A 13 -9.69 -3.82 18.15
CA PHE A 13 -8.52 -4.26 18.89
C PHE A 13 -8.44 -3.56 20.25
N LEU A 14 -8.29 -4.34 21.33
CA LEU A 14 -8.05 -3.82 22.67
C LEU A 14 -6.66 -3.19 22.78
N GLN A 15 -5.68 -3.86 22.18
CA GLN A 15 -4.32 -3.37 21.98
C GLN A 15 -4.12 -3.15 20.49
N ALA A 16 -4.34 -1.90 20.08
CA ALA A 16 -4.33 -1.49 18.68
C ALA A 16 -2.90 -1.53 18.10
N PRO A 17 -2.63 -2.34 17.06
CA PRO A 17 -1.38 -2.29 16.32
C PRO A 17 -1.11 -0.89 15.74
N ARG A 18 0.15 -0.58 15.52
CA ARG A 18 0.59 0.74 15.03
C ARG A 18 1.21 0.62 13.65
N ILE A 19 0.90 1.55 12.77
CA ILE A 19 1.67 1.71 11.52
C ILE A 19 2.87 2.58 11.91
N VAL A 20 4.08 2.04 11.85
CA VAL A 20 5.30 2.74 12.31
C VAL A 20 6.08 3.34 11.16
N SER A 21 5.94 2.80 9.96
CA SER A 21 6.46 3.43 8.75
C SER A 21 5.60 3.04 7.55
N ALA A 22 5.64 3.89 6.54
CA ALA A 22 5.13 3.55 5.21
C ALA A 22 5.99 4.17 4.13
N SER A 23 5.91 3.61 2.94
CA SER A 23 6.56 4.12 1.75
C SER A 23 5.61 4.17 0.56
N SER A 24 5.92 5.05 -0.38
CA SER A 24 5.23 5.21 -1.65
C SER A 24 6.22 5.42 -2.79
N VAL A 25 6.24 4.47 -3.71
CA VAL A 25 7.05 4.54 -4.95
C VAL A 25 6.10 4.57 -6.12
N VAL A 26 6.28 5.52 -7.04
CA VAL A 26 5.36 5.74 -8.16
C VAL A 26 6.07 5.94 -9.49
N GLY A 27 5.32 5.73 -10.58
CA GLY A 27 5.75 6.02 -11.94
C GLY A 27 5.58 7.49 -12.34
N SER A 28 5.81 7.73 -13.63
CA SER A 28 5.92 9.07 -14.20
C SER A 28 4.60 9.85 -14.16
N LYS A 29 3.47 9.20 -14.46
CA LYS A 29 2.17 9.87 -14.51
C LYS A 29 1.70 10.32 -13.14
N GLU A 30 1.88 9.47 -12.13
CA GLU A 30 1.59 9.81 -10.72
C GLU A 30 2.47 10.97 -10.25
N ALA A 31 3.73 11.02 -10.69
CA ALA A 31 4.68 12.09 -10.39
C ALA A 31 4.33 13.45 -11.02
N GLU A 32 3.40 13.48 -11.96
CA GLU A 32 2.84 14.72 -12.52
C GLU A 32 1.57 15.16 -11.79
N GLY A 33 0.97 14.27 -10.99
CA GLY A 33 -0.30 14.50 -10.33
C GLY A 33 -0.25 15.41 -9.10
N PRO A 34 -1.41 15.66 -8.46
CA PRO A 34 -1.53 16.55 -7.31
C PRO A 34 -0.64 16.14 -6.13
N LEU A 35 -0.39 14.84 -5.96
CA LEU A 35 0.38 14.29 -4.85
C LEU A 35 1.88 14.19 -5.14
N ARG A 36 2.37 14.67 -6.29
CA ARG A 36 3.78 14.53 -6.74
C ARG A 36 4.86 14.83 -5.71
N LYS A 37 4.62 15.81 -4.83
CA LYS A 37 5.60 16.21 -3.81
C LYS A 37 5.59 15.31 -2.58
N LEU A 38 4.59 14.45 -2.43
CA LEU A 38 4.35 13.66 -1.23
C LEU A 38 4.90 12.24 -1.33
N PHE A 39 5.11 11.73 -2.55
CA PHE A 39 5.70 10.41 -2.75
C PHE A 39 7.16 10.38 -2.28
N ASP A 40 7.59 9.21 -1.82
CA ASP A 40 8.98 9.00 -1.36
C ASP A 40 9.92 8.90 -2.56
N ARG A 41 9.47 8.22 -3.60
CA ARG A 41 10.19 8.11 -4.86
C ARG A 41 9.22 8.17 -6.03
N ALA A 42 9.64 8.89 -7.06
CA ALA A 42 8.97 8.98 -8.34
C ALA A 42 10.01 8.71 -9.43
N GLU A 43 9.78 7.68 -10.25
CA GLU A 43 10.66 7.34 -11.36
C GLU A 43 10.12 7.92 -12.67
N LYS A 44 11.02 8.40 -13.53
CA LYS A 44 10.62 8.94 -14.85
C LYS A 44 10.45 7.85 -15.90
N ASP A 45 11.20 6.77 -15.75
CA ASP A 45 11.10 5.59 -16.58
C ASP A 45 10.18 4.57 -15.89
N ASP A 46 8.99 4.36 -16.44
CA ASP A 46 8.04 3.40 -15.90
C ASP A 46 8.56 1.95 -15.97
N LEU A 47 9.66 1.65 -16.69
CA LEU A 47 10.30 0.35 -16.61
C LEU A 47 11.17 0.16 -15.35
N PHE A 48 11.43 1.20 -14.56
CA PHE A 48 12.30 1.13 -13.38
C PHE A 48 13.66 0.47 -13.69
N GLY A 49 14.18 0.66 -14.90
CA GLY A 49 15.43 0.05 -15.37
C GLY A 49 15.34 -1.45 -15.73
N ALA A 50 14.15 -2.06 -15.67
CA ALA A 50 13.90 -3.45 -16.03
C ALA A 50 13.62 -3.63 -17.53
N GLN A 51 13.51 -4.89 -17.97
CA GLN A 51 13.23 -5.23 -19.38
C GLN A 51 11.74 -5.51 -19.65
N THR A 52 10.98 -5.82 -18.59
CA THR A 52 9.56 -6.15 -18.66
C THR A 52 8.75 -5.36 -17.64
N TRP A 53 7.44 -5.22 -17.86
CA TRP A 53 6.55 -4.53 -16.92
C TRP A 53 6.41 -5.27 -15.60
N GLU A 54 6.44 -6.61 -15.63
CA GLU A 54 6.37 -7.45 -14.44
C GLU A 54 7.63 -7.29 -13.56
N GLU A 55 8.82 -7.23 -14.17
CA GLU A 55 10.07 -6.94 -13.46
C GLU A 55 10.13 -5.48 -12.96
N ALA A 56 9.59 -4.53 -13.71
CA ALA A 56 9.47 -3.13 -13.30
C ALA A 56 8.62 -3.02 -12.03
N GLU A 57 7.46 -3.69 -12.02
CA GLU A 57 6.58 -3.75 -10.86
C GLU A 57 7.24 -4.42 -9.65
N SER A 58 7.98 -5.51 -9.87
CA SER A 58 8.78 -6.18 -8.84
C SER A 58 9.83 -5.25 -8.22
N THR A 59 10.53 -4.48 -9.06
CA THR A 59 11.55 -3.52 -8.64
C THR A 59 10.92 -2.40 -7.80
N MET A 60 9.81 -1.83 -8.27
CA MET A 60 9.05 -0.83 -7.54
C MET A 60 8.55 -1.35 -6.19
N GLN A 61 8.11 -2.61 -6.12
CA GLN A 61 7.67 -3.24 -4.89
C GLN A 61 8.82 -3.42 -3.89
N LYS A 62 9.97 -3.91 -4.37
CA LYS A 62 11.20 -4.05 -3.58
C LYS A 62 11.64 -2.71 -2.98
N GLU A 63 11.66 -1.66 -3.79
CA GLU A 63 12.03 -0.32 -3.33
C GLU A 63 11.09 0.24 -2.28
N ALA A 64 9.78 -0.02 -2.40
CA ALA A 64 8.81 0.35 -1.38
C ALA A 64 9.12 -0.38 -0.06
N CYS A 65 9.33 -1.69 -0.08
CA CYS A 65 9.69 -2.47 1.12
C CYS A 65 10.98 -1.95 1.76
N MET A 66 12.05 -1.76 0.98
CA MET A 66 13.32 -1.22 1.46
C MET A 66 13.16 0.16 2.10
N THR A 67 12.41 1.06 1.46
CA THR A 67 12.16 2.40 1.98
C THR A 67 11.38 2.37 3.30
N ALA A 68 10.37 1.50 3.40
CA ALA A 68 9.59 1.37 4.63
C ALA A 68 10.43 0.80 5.79
N LEU A 69 11.26 -0.21 5.52
CA LEU A 69 12.22 -0.76 6.50
C LEU A 69 13.22 0.30 6.96
N HIS A 70 13.79 1.05 6.02
CA HIS A 70 14.74 2.12 6.32
C HIS A 70 14.15 3.19 7.22
N LYS A 71 12.93 3.68 6.89
CA LYS A 71 12.21 4.66 7.72
C LYS A 71 11.85 4.13 9.12
N ALA A 72 11.62 2.82 9.25
CA ALA A 72 11.37 2.19 10.54
C ALA A 72 12.66 1.93 11.34
N GLY A 73 13.85 2.03 10.71
CA GLY A 73 15.12 1.72 11.35
C GLY A 73 15.29 0.24 11.72
N ILE A 74 14.65 -0.68 10.97
CA ILE A 74 14.67 -2.12 11.23
C ILE A 74 15.16 -2.91 10.01
N SER A 75 15.66 -4.12 10.25
CA SER A 75 16.06 -5.03 9.18
C SER A 75 14.89 -5.90 8.71
N ALA A 76 15.02 -6.50 7.51
CA ALA A 76 14.04 -7.45 7.00
C ALA A 76 13.84 -8.67 7.91
N GLU A 77 14.89 -9.11 8.63
CA GLU A 77 14.88 -10.26 9.54
C GLU A 77 13.99 -10.03 10.77
N GLU A 78 13.71 -8.76 11.12
CA GLU A 78 12.80 -8.40 12.20
C GLU A 78 11.32 -8.48 11.80
N ILE A 79 11.03 -8.55 10.49
CA ILE A 79 9.67 -8.76 9.99
C ILE A 79 9.31 -10.23 10.14
N ARG A 80 8.25 -10.51 10.90
CA ARG A 80 7.79 -11.88 11.12
C ARG A 80 7.06 -12.44 9.91
N TYR A 81 6.12 -11.67 9.37
CA TYR A 81 5.30 -12.04 8.23
C TYR A 81 5.15 -10.87 7.26
N LEU A 82 5.25 -11.18 5.97
CA LEU A 82 4.92 -10.28 4.88
C LEU A 82 3.59 -10.70 4.27
N PHE A 83 2.63 -9.79 4.23
CA PHE A 83 1.34 -9.93 3.57
C PHE A 83 1.41 -9.11 2.28
N GLY A 84 1.58 -9.80 1.16
CA GLY A 84 1.96 -9.18 -0.11
C GLY A 84 1.07 -9.61 -1.26
N GLY A 85 0.73 -8.70 -2.15
CA GLY A 85 0.07 -9.05 -3.40
C GLY A 85 0.08 -7.93 -4.43
N ASP A 86 0.03 -8.33 -5.69
CA ASP A 86 -0.05 -7.45 -6.85
C ASP A 86 -1.36 -7.70 -7.61
N LEU A 87 -1.64 -6.82 -8.57
CA LEU A 87 -2.84 -6.95 -9.39
C LEU A 87 -2.71 -8.13 -10.38
N LEU A 88 -1.49 -8.60 -10.65
CA LEU A 88 -1.23 -9.63 -11.62
C LEU A 88 -1.59 -11.00 -11.05
N ARG A 89 -2.28 -11.81 -11.86
CA ARG A 89 -2.64 -13.15 -11.40
C ARG A 89 -1.36 -13.96 -11.11
N GLN A 90 -1.41 -14.75 -10.04
CA GLN A 90 -0.29 -15.52 -9.45
C GLN A 90 0.69 -14.74 -8.57
N GLY A 91 0.54 -13.41 -8.43
CA GLY A 91 1.38 -12.63 -7.51
C GLY A 91 2.85 -12.60 -7.93
N ILE A 92 3.11 -12.56 -9.25
CA ILE A 92 4.46 -12.71 -9.81
C ILE A 92 5.35 -11.54 -9.43
N ALA A 93 4.81 -10.32 -9.49
CA ALA A 93 5.57 -9.12 -9.15
C ALA A 93 5.94 -9.09 -7.66
N THR A 94 5.03 -9.54 -6.81
CA THR A 94 5.27 -9.69 -5.37
C THR A 94 6.31 -10.76 -5.11
N SER A 95 6.13 -11.96 -5.68
CA SER A 95 7.03 -13.10 -5.42
C SER A 95 8.47 -12.78 -5.80
N MET A 96 8.68 -12.14 -6.96
CA MET A 96 10.02 -11.71 -7.40
C MET A 96 10.52 -10.48 -6.62
N GLY A 97 9.65 -9.51 -6.35
CA GLY A 97 10.02 -8.26 -5.67
C GLY A 97 10.45 -8.45 -4.22
N VAL A 98 9.92 -9.47 -3.53
CA VAL A 98 10.19 -9.71 -2.11
C VAL A 98 11.15 -10.87 -1.83
N GLU A 99 11.57 -11.62 -2.86
CA GLU A 99 12.42 -12.81 -2.72
C GLU A 99 13.69 -12.52 -1.90
N ASP A 100 14.40 -11.43 -2.24
CA ASP A 100 15.68 -11.08 -1.61
C ASP A 100 15.57 -10.79 -0.09
N PHE A 101 14.37 -10.46 0.41
CA PHE A 101 14.19 -10.22 1.84
C PHE A 101 14.15 -11.51 2.66
N GLN A 102 13.85 -12.65 2.04
CA GLN A 102 13.70 -13.95 2.70
C GLN A 102 12.73 -13.93 3.91
N ILE A 103 11.71 -13.05 3.86
CA ILE A 103 10.67 -12.96 4.88
C ILE A 103 9.58 -14.01 4.60
N PRO A 104 9.10 -14.76 5.60
CA PRO A 104 7.94 -15.64 5.42
C PRO A 104 6.71 -14.87 4.91
N MET A 105 6.23 -15.24 3.73
CA MET A 105 5.17 -14.49 3.04
C MET A 105 3.84 -15.22 2.93
N PHE A 106 2.76 -14.45 3.03
CA PHE A 106 1.43 -14.81 2.56
C PHE A 106 1.17 -14.06 1.25
N GLY A 107 1.10 -14.80 0.15
CA GLY A 107 0.68 -14.26 -1.14
C GLY A 107 -0.83 -14.04 -1.16
N LEU A 108 -1.25 -12.81 -1.46
CA LEU A 108 -2.64 -12.36 -1.41
C LEU A 108 -3.17 -12.02 -2.80
N TYR A 109 -4.47 -12.23 -2.97
CA TYR A 109 -5.19 -11.76 -4.15
C TYR A 109 -6.59 -11.30 -3.77
N GLY A 110 -6.72 -9.99 -3.55
CA GLY A 110 -7.98 -9.27 -3.37
C GLY A 110 -8.25 -8.29 -4.52
N ALA A 111 -7.62 -8.46 -5.68
CA ALA A 111 -7.58 -7.44 -6.73
C ALA A 111 -7.14 -6.07 -6.17
N CYS A 112 -7.87 -4.99 -6.44
CA CYS A 112 -7.52 -3.67 -5.93
C CYS A 112 -7.71 -3.51 -4.40
N SER A 113 -8.48 -4.40 -3.73
CA SER A 113 -8.66 -4.33 -2.27
C SER A 113 -7.50 -4.96 -1.48
N THR A 114 -6.49 -5.52 -2.16
CA THR A 114 -5.36 -6.21 -1.53
C THR A 114 -4.63 -5.33 -0.50
N SER A 115 -4.59 -4.01 -0.70
CA SER A 115 -3.98 -3.10 0.29
C SER A 115 -4.72 -3.11 1.64
N GLY A 116 -6.05 -3.19 1.62
CA GLY A 116 -6.87 -3.34 2.81
C GLY A 116 -6.80 -4.75 3.39
N GLU A 117 -6.78 -5.78 2.54
CA GLU A 117 -6.62 -7.17 2.96
C GLU A 117 -5.29 -7.40 3.69
N ALA A 118 -4.19 -6.93 3.11
CA ALA A 118 -2.84 -7.05 3.67
C ALA A 118 -2.72 -6.31 5.01
N LEU A 119 -3.24 -5.08 5.11
CA LEU A 119 -3.26 -4.32 6.36
C LEU A 119 -4.13 -4.99 7.43
N ALA A 120 -5.27 -5.57 7.06
CA ALA A 120 -6.13 -6.29 7.99
C ALA A 120 -5.40 -7.50 8.58
N LEU A 121 -4.77 -8.32 7.74
CA LEU A 121 -4.03 -9.50 8.17
C LEU A 121 -2.78 -9.14 9.01
N ALA A 122 -2.06 -8.09 8.61
CA ALA A 122 -0.94 -7.55 9.37
C ALA A 122 -1.40 -7.07 10.75
N ALA A 123 -2.50 -6.32 10.84
CA ALA A 123 -3.06 -5.84 12.10
C ALA A 123 -3.55 -6.99 12.99
N MET A 124 -4.27 -7.97 12.42
CA MET A 124 -4.72 -9.16 13.17
C MET A 124 -3.52 -9.92 13.75
N SER A 125 -2.49 -10.14 12.95
CA SER A 125 -1.28 -10.88 13.36
C SER A 125 -0.48 -10.12 14.42
N ALA A 126 -0.34 -8.80 14.26
CA ALA A 126 0.32 -7.94 15.24
C ALA A 126 -0.46 -7.88 16.55
N SER A 127 -1.78 -7.73 16.50
CA SER A 127 -2.64 -7.68 17.70
C SER A 127 -2.67 -9.03 18.44
N ALA A 128 -2.53 -10.14 17.72
CA ALA A 128 -2.43 -11.47 18.30
C ALA A 128 -1.05 -11.78 18.94
N GLY A 129 -0.06 -10.89 18.78
CA GLY A 129 1.29 -11.07 19.34
C GLY A 129 2.13 -12.13 18.61
N TYR A 130 1.85 -12.40 17.33
CA TYR A 130 2.59 -13.42 16.56
C TYR A 130 4.01 -13.00 16.18
N GLY A 131 4.37 -11.74 16.42
CA GLY A 131 5.67 -11.16 16.10
C GLY A 131 5.69 -9.67 16.39
N ARG A 132 6.88 -9.08 16.37
CA ARG A 132 7.09 -7.67 16.69
C ARG A 132 6.63 -6.75 15.56
N TYR A 133 7.01 -7.09 14.33
CA TYR A 133 6.68 -6.33 13.13
C TYR A 133 6.13 -7.24 12.04
N MET A 134 5.09 -6.76 11.37
CA MET A 134 4.54 -7.33 10.16
C MET A 134 4.75 -6.34 9.02
N MET A 135 4.78 -6.84 7.79
CA MET A 135 4.79 -5.99 6.61
C MET A 135 3.54 -6.25 5.78
N ALA A 136 2.91 -5.17 5.34
CA ALA A 136 1.89 -5.22 4.30
C ALA A 136 2.44 -4.49 3.07
N VAL A 137 2.35 -5.09 1.88
CA VAL A 137 2.83 -4.48 0.65
C VAL A 137 1.94 -4.84 -0.52
N THR A 138 1.68 -3.86 -1.39
CA THR A 138 1.00 -4.10 -2.66
C THR A 138 1.49 -3.19 -3.75
N SER A 139 1.47 -3.67 -4.99
CA SER A 139 1.82 -2.91 -6.18
C SER A 139 0.82 -3.10 -7.31
N SER A 140 0.75 -2.09 -8.17
CA SER A 140 0.18 -2.24 -9.51
C SER A 140 1.03 -1.48 -10.51
N HIS A 141 1.03 -1.93 -11.76
CA HIS A 141 1.71 -1.25 -12.85
C HIS A 141 0.80 -1.13 -14.07
N PHE A 142 0.76 0.05 -14.70
CA PHE A 142 -0.11 0.30 -15.86
C PHE A 142 0.15 -0.68 -17.00
N GLY A 143 1.41 -0.82 -17.44
CA GLY A 143 1.79 -1.69 -18.55
C GLY A 143 1.45 -3.19 -18.35
N SER A 144 1.62 -3.72 -17.14
CA SER A 144 1.31 -5.12 -16.83
C SER A 144 -0.21 -5.34 -16.76
N ALA A 145 -0.95 -4.42 -16.13
CA ALA A 145 -2.41 -4.49 -16.04
C ALA A 145 -3.10 -4.33 -17.41
N GLU A 146 -2.61 -3.43 -18.27
CA GLU A 146 -3.15 -3.27 -19.63
C GLU A 146 -2.94 -4.53 -20.46
N LYS A 147 -1.75 -5.16 -20.35
CA LYS A 147 -1.47 -6.44 -21.00
C LYS A 147 -2.40 -7.56 -20.53
N GLU A 148 -2.79 -7.55 -19.25
CA GLU A 148 -3.56 -8.65 -18.65
C GLU A 148 -5.08 -8.50 -18.77
N PHE A 149 -5.61 -7.29 -18.67
CA PHE A 149 -7.05 -7.04 -18.54
C PHE A 149 -7.68 -6.28 -19.70
N ARG A 150 -6.87 -5.72 -20.61
CA ARG A 150 -7.37 -4.93 -21.74
C ARG A 150 -7.15 -5.63 -23.05
N PHE A 151 -8.01 -5.27 -24.01
CA PHE A 151 -7.89 -5.78 -25.36
C PHE A 151 -6.70 -5.15 -26.07
N PRO A 152 -5.99 -5.91 -26.94
CA PRO A 152 -4.90 -5.35 -27.73
C PRO A 152 -5.31 -4.13 -28.55
N LEU A 153 -4.44 -3.13 -28.61
CA LEU A 153 -4.65 -1.89 -29.38
C LEU A 153 -4.97 -2.14 -30.86
N GLY A 154 -4.48 -3.25 -31.42
CA GLY A 154 -4.74 -3.66 -32.82
C GLY A 154 -6.21 -3.89 -33.16
N TYR A 155 -7.09 -4.03 -32.16
CA TYR A 155 -8.54 -4.12 -32.36
C TYR A 155 -9.23 -2.75 -32.48
N ALA A 156 -8.48 -1.65 -32.44
CA ALA A 156 -8.98 -0.27 -32.48
C ALA A 156 -10.05 0.03 -31.39
N ASN A 157 -9.96 -0.65 -30.25
CA ASN A 157 -10.84 -0.41 -29.11
C ASN A 157 -10.61 0.99 -28.56
N GLN A 158 -11.69 1.72 -28.34
CA GLN A 158 -11.65 3.01 -27.66
C GLN A 158 -11.86 2.80 -26.16
N ARG A 159 -11.05 3.47 -25.34
CA ARG A 159 -11.21 3.46 -23.89
C ARG A 159 -12.43 4.33 -23.52
N PRO A 160 -13.47 3.80 -22.86
CA PRO A 160 -14.64 4.57 -22.50
C PRO A 160 -14.33 5.51 -21.33
N LEU A 161 -15.14 6.57 -21.18
CA LEU A 161 -15.00 7.53 -20.09
C LEU A 161 -15.24 6.93 -18.69
N SER A 162 -15.85 5.74 -18.62
CA SER A 162 -16.03 4.98 -17.39
C SER A 162 -14.78 4.20 -16.96
N ALA A 163 -13.82 4.01 -17.86
CA ALA A 163 -12.60 3.29 -17.55
C ALA A 163 -11.73 4.10 -16.58
N GLN A 164 -10.93 3.39 -15.80
CA GLN A 164 -9.96 3.96 -14.88
C GLN A 164 -8.54 3.72 -15.38
N TRP A 165 -7.58 4.47 -14.84
CA TRP A 165 -6.16 4.36 -15.15
C TRP A 165 -5.46 3.59 -14.04
N THR A 166 -4.90 2.42 -14.34
CA THR A 166 -4.14 1.67 -13.34
C THR A 166 -2.92 2.48 -12.91
N VAL A 167 -2.82 2.74 -11.61
CA VAL A 167 -1.68 3.43 -11.01
C VAL A 167 -0.44 2.57 -11.17
N THR A 168 0.64 3.16 -11.69
CA THR A 168 1.98 2.62 -11.57
C THR A 168 2.53 3.04 -10.22
N GLY A 169 2.41 2.15 -9.24
CA GLY A 169 2.81 2.46 -7.87
C GLY A 169 2.85 1.26 -6.95
N SER A 170 3.69 1.36 -5.92
CA SER A 170 3.76 0.43 -4.80
C SER A 170 3.76 1.16 -3.47
N GLY A 171 3.02 0.62 -2.51
CA GLY A 171 3.05 1.06 -1.12
C GLY A 171 3.37 -0.10 -0.19
N ALA A 172 4.25 0.14 0.78
CA ALA A 172 4.59 -0.80 1.83
C ALA A 172 4.38 -0.17 3.22
N PHE A 173 3.95 -0.97 4.19
CA PHE A 173 3.62 -0.54 5.54
C PHE A 173 4.23 -1.50 6.56
N VAL A 174 4.96 -0.95 7.54
CA VAL A 174 5.42 -1.72 8.70
C VAL A 174 4.41 -1.54 9.82
N VAL A 175 3.83 -2.66 10.27
CA VAL A 175 2.84 -2.71 11.34
C VAL A 175 3.46 -3.35 12.58
N ALA A 176 3.52 -2.61 13.67
CA ALA A 176 4.05 -3.06 14.95
C ALA A 176 2.94 -3.48 15.92
N GLY A 177 3.24 -4.44 16.79
CA GLY A 177 2.43 -4.72 17.97
C GLY A 177 2.28 -3.49 18.88
N ALA A 178 1.20 -3.43 19.66
CA ALA A 178 0.94 -2.30 20.57
C ALA A 178 1.96 -2.19 21.71
N ASP A 179 2.61 -3.30 22.05
CA ASP A 179 3.64 -3.46 23.06
C ASP A 179 5.02 -2.96 22.60
N VAL A 180 5.22 -2.79 21.30
CA VAL A 180 6.43 -2.18 20.75
C VAL A 180 6.38 -0.69 21.10
N PRO A 181 7.36 -0.12 21.81
CA PRO A 181 7.37 1.30 22.13
C PRO A 181 7.60 2.16 20.87
N PRO A 182 7.05 3.38 20.78
CA PRO A 182 7.48 4.33 19.76
C PRO A 182 8.98 4.64 19.93
N GLU A 183 9.70 4.79 18.81
CA GLU A 183 11.08 5.30 18.85
C GLU A 183 11.10 6.67 19.55
N PRO A 184 12.08 6.95 20.43
CA PRO A 184 12.18 8.23 21.14
C PRO A 184 12.33 9.41 20.15
N GLU A 185 11.83 10.60 20.50
CA GLU A 185 11.98 11.81 19.66
C GLU A 185 13.46 12.06 19.33
N SER A 186 13.74 12.47 18.09
CA SER A 186 15.08 12.81 17.63
C SER A 186 15.67 13.88 18.54
N GLY A 187 16.53 13.46 19.46
CA GLY A 187 17.05 14.29 20.55
C GLY A 187 17.60 13.47 21.73
N THR A 188 17.08 12.27 21.97
CA THR A 188 17.63 11.33 22.96
C THR A 188 18.48 10.27 22.28
N LYS A 189 19.80 10.49 22.23
CA LYS A 189 20.76 9.45 21.86
C LYS A 189 20.61 8.28 22.85
N ARG A 190 20.39 7.04 22.34
CA ARG A 190 20.62 5.84 23.16
C ARG A 190 22.10 5.84 23.54
N GLU A 191 22.41 5.93 24.83
CA GLU A 191 23.76 5.60 25.28
C GLU A 191 24.00 4.12 24.99
N PRO A 192 25.14 3.74 24.40
CA PRO A 192 25.46 2.34 24.23
C PRO A 192 25.54 1.69 25.60
N GLU A 193 24.76 0.62 25.84
CA GLU A 193 24.97 -0.23 27.00
C GLU A 193 26.44 -0.66 27.04
N SER A 194 27.09 -0.42 28.18
CA SER A 194 28.50 -0.70 28.40
C SER A 194 28.76 -2.21 28.33
N GLY A 195 29.04 -2.71 27.13
CA GLY A 195 29.51 -4.07 26.89
C GLY A 195 30.87 -4.28 27.57
N MET A 196 30.90 -5.24 28.47
CA MET A 196 32.09 -5.74 29.16
C MET A 196 33.18 -6.12 28.14
N LYS A 197 34.29 -5.38 28.12
CA LYS A 197 35.44 -5.66 27.23
C LYS A 197 36.00 -7.05 27.56
N ARG A 198 36.03 -7.96 26.58
CA ARG A 198 36.89 -9.14 26.61
C ARG A 198 38.24 -8.78 25.99
N GLU A 199 39.31 -9.01 26.75
CA GLU A 199 40.69 -8.82 26.30
C GLU A 199 41.07 -9.88 25.24
N PRO A 200 41.90 -9.54 24.24
CA PRO A 200 42.40 -10.53 23.28
C PRO A 200 43.63 -11.25 23.83
N GLU A 201 43.59 -12.59 23.80
CA GLU A 201 44.75 -13.44 24.08
C GLU A 201 45.79 -13.37 22.94
N SER A 202 47.06 -13.41 23.36
CA SER A 202 48.26 -13.32 22.55
C SER A 202 48.72 -14.68 21.97
N GLY A 203 49.17 -14.68 20.71
CA GLY A 203 49.97 -15.75 20.09
C GLY A 203 49.48 -16.04 18.67
N MET A 204 50.28 -16.28 17.64
CA MET A 204 51.71 -16.56 17.49
C MET A 204 52.06 -16.27 16.02
N LYS A 205 53.26 -15.74 15.75
CA LYS A 205 53.73 -15.36 14.41
C LYS A 205 53.88 -16.57 13.48
N ARG A 206 53.52 -16.40 12.18
CA ARG A 206 54.09 -17.17 11.06
C ARG A 206 54.41 -16.24 9.89
N GLU A 207 55.58 -16.47 9.29
CA GLU A 207 56.22 -15.73 8.20
C GLU A 207 55.56 -15.98 6.83
N PRO A 208 55.87 -15.15 5.80
CA PRO A 208 55.08 -15.06 4.57
C PRO A 208 55.60 -15.95 3.43
N GLU A 209 54.68 -16.42 2.59
CA GLU A 209 55.00 -16.97 1.27
C GLU A 209 54.70 -15.97 0.14
N ILE A 210 55.59 -15.97 -0.84
CA ILE A 210 55.70 -15.09 -2.01
C ILE A 210 54.82 -15.64 -3.13
N GLY A 211 54.09 -14.78 -3.85
CA GLY A 211 53.32 -15.23 -5.02
C GLY A 211 52.64 -14.15 -5.85
N THR A 212 53.43 -13.51 -6.71
CA THR A 212 53.10 -12.96 -8.05
C THR A 212 52.06 -11.83 -8.22
N LYS A 213 52.59 -10.74 -8.80
CA LYS A 213 51.93 -9.57 -9.37
C LYS A 213 51.10 -9.93 -10.60
N HIS A 214 49.96 -9.27 -10.77
CA HIS A 214 49.48 -8.84 -12.08
C HIS A 214 48.84 -7.45 -11.97
N GLU A 215 49.39 -6.54 -12.77
CA GLU A 215 48.90 -5.18 -13.03
C GLU A 215 47.66 -5.19 -13.92
N SER A 216 46.76 -4.23 -13.74
CA SER A 216 46.40 -3.30 -14.82
C SER A 216 45.51 -2.17 -14.28
N GLU A 217 46.04 -0.96 -14.42
CA GLU A 217 45.33 0.31 -14.27
C GLU A 217 44.50 0.57 -15.53
N ILE A 218 43.23 0.95 -15.39
CA ILE A 218 42.55 1.85 -16.34
C ILE A 218 41.76 2.86 -15.52
N GLY A 219 42.37 4.03 -15.32
CA GLY A 219 41.71 5.22 -14.79
C GLY A 219 40.93 5.93 -15.89
N THR A 220 39.67 6.24 -15.62
CA THR A 220 38.91 7.26 -16.36
C THR A 220 38.51 8.36 -15.39
N LYS A 221 39.08 9.54 -15.58
CA LYS A 221 38.71 10.78 -14.89
C LYS A 221 37.28 11.17 -15.30
N ARG A 222 36.39 11.37 -14.34
CA ARG A 222 35.16 12.17 -14.51
C ARG A 222 35.25 13.40 -13.62
N GLU A 223 35.08 14.56 -14.24
CA GLU A 223 35.01 15.86 -13.58
C GLU A 223 33.71 16.02 -12.77
N PRO A 224 33.71 16.77 -11.65
CA PRO A 224 32.54 16.92 -10.79
C PRO A 224 31.64 18.07 -11.29
N GLY A 225 30.44 17.73 -11.76
CA GLY A 225 29.41 18.68 -12.16
C GLY A 225 28.23 18.70 -11.19
N ALA A 226 28.07 19.83 -10.49
CA ALA A 226 26.87 20.34 -9.82
C ALA A 226 26.15 19.43 -8.79
N SER A 227 26.59 19.51 -7.54
CA SER A 227 25.81 19.14 -6.37
C SER A 227 24.60 20.08 -6.21
N GLY A 228 23.44 19.64 -6.68
CA GLY A 228 22.16 20.13 -6.15
C GLY A 228 22.07 19.76 -4.68
N LYS A 229 21.83 20.75 -3.81
CA LYS A 229 21.57 20.51 -2.39
C LYS A 229 20.31 19.66 -2.26
N ASN A 230 20.47 18.37 -1.96
CA ASN A 230 19.39 17.54 -1.44
C ASN A 230 19.09 18.05 -0.03
N GLU A 231 18.01 18.81 0.12
CA GLU A 231 17.37 19.00 1.41
C GLU A 231 16.91 17.62 1.87
N SER A 232 17.63 17.03 2.84
CA SER A 232 17.27 15.77 3.47
C SER A 232 15.91 15.94 4.14
N ARG A 233 14.85 15.39 3.53
CA ARG A 233 13.56 15.23 4.21
C ARG A 233 13.80 14.41 5.47
N GLU A 234 13.31 14.88 6.61
CA GLU A 234 13.26 14.08 7.83
C GLU A 234 12.58 12.74 7.52
N GLU A 235 13.26 11.66 7.88
CA GLU A 235 12.76 10.29 7.72
C GLU A 235 11.49 10.13 8.56
N THR A 236 10.33 10.10 7.89
CA THR A 236 9.03 10.10 8.57
C THR A 236 8.70 8.69 9.09
N CYS A 237 8.99 8.47 10.36
CA CYS A 237 8.42 7.40 11.17
C CYS A 237 7.12 7.90 11.80
N PHE A 238 6.08 7.07 11.78
CA PHE A 238 4.77 7.38 12.36
C PHE A 238 4.74 6.96 13.83
N ARG A 239 4.31 7.87 14.70
CA ARG A 239 4.29 7.65 16.16
C ARG A 239 2.87 7.58 16.68
N HIS A 240 1.96 8.28 16.03
CA HIS A 240 0.59 8.50 16.49
C HIS A 240 -0.44 7.83 15.59
N VAL A 241 -0.04 6.94 14.67
CA VAL A 241 -0.98 6.20 13.81
C VAL A 241 -1.18 4.77 14.28
N ARG A 242 -2.44 4.41 14.57
CA ARG A 242 -2.83 3.05 14.96
C ARG A 242 -4.02 2.51 14.17
N ILE A 243 -4.08 1.19 14.04
CA ILE A 243 -5.20 0.45 13.47
C ILE A 243 -6.06 -0.01 14.65
N THR A 244 -7.20 0.64 14.90
CA THR A 244 -8.06 0.31 16.05
C THR A 244 -9.09 -0.75 15.75
N GLY A 245 -9.39 -0.97 14.48
CA GLY A 245 -10.31 -2.03 14.09
C GLY A 245 -10.30 -2.29 12.60
N ILE A 246 -10.92 -3.40 12.23
CA ILE A 246 -11.09 -3.83 10.84
C ILE A 246 -12.52 -4.32 10.61
N THR A 247 -12.97 -4.28 9.38
CA THR A 247 -14.20 -4.91 8.89
C THR A 247 -13.83 -5.69 7.63
N VAL A 248 -13.79 -7.02 7.74
CA VAL A 248 -13.45 -7.89 6.61
C VAL A 248 -14.68 -8.04 5.73
N GLY A 249 -14.64 -7.47 4.51
CA GLY A 249 -15.77 -7.56 3.61
C GLY A 249 -16.03 -8.95 3.06
N LYS A 250 -17.22 -9.09 2.50
CA LYS A 250 -17.66 -10.26 1.74
C LYS A 250 -17.73 -9.94 0.26
N ILE A 251 -17.80 -10.98 -0.55
CA ILE A 251 -18.07 -10.84 -1.99
C ILE A 251 -19.51 -10.35 -2.17
N VAL A 252 -19.69 -9.29 -2.95
CA VAL A 252 -20.98 -8.69 -3.29
C VAL A 252 -21.11 -8.60 -4.80
N ASP A 253 -22.18 -9.17 -5.35
CA ASP A 253 -22.43 -9.17 -6.79
C ASP A 253 -23.87 -8.70 -7.07
N TYR A 254 -24.00 -7.61 -7.82
CA TYR A 254 -25.29 -7.02 -8.21
C TYR A 254 -25.66 -7.39 -9.67
N GLY A 255 -24.91 -8.29 -10.30
CA GLY A 255 -25.15 -8.78 -11.67
C GLY A 255 -24.60 -7.87 -12.76
N LEU A 256 -23.75 -6.89 -12.41
CA LEU A 256 -23.11 -5.98 -13.37
C LEU A 256 -22.04 -6.72 -14.17
N LYS A 257 -21.98 -6.53 -15.49
CA LYS A 257 -21.09 -7.26 -16.40
C LYS A 257 -20.06 -6.39 -17.13
N ASP A 258 -20.17 -5.07 -16.99
CA ASP A 258 -19.33 -4.12 -17.72
C ASP A 258 -17.94 -4.01 -17.07
N SER A 259 -16.95 -4.71 -17.68
CA SER A 259 -15.55 -4.71 -17.25
C SER A 259 -14.83 -3.37 -17.38
N GLN A 260 -15.47 -2.39 -18.03
CA GLN A 260 -14.94 -1.05 -18.24
C GLN A 260 -15.65 0.00 -17.38
N ASN A 261 -16.54 -0.43 -16.48
CA ASN A 261 -17.19 0.40 -15.47
C ASN A 261 -17.02 -0.22 -14.06
N MET A 262 -15.75 -0.39 -13.67
CA MET A 262 -15.36 -1.05 -12.41
C MET A 262 -15.85 -0.30 -11.18
N GLY A 263 -15.85 1.04 -11.22
CA GLY A 263 -16.42 1.85 -10.14
C GLY A 263 -17.87 1.47 -9.81
N ALA A 264 -18.70 1.24 -10.81
CA ALA A 264 -20.08 0.80 -10.60
C ALA A 264 -20.16 -0.65 -10.04
N CYS A 265 -19.29 -1.55 -10.50
CA CYS A 265 -19.25 -2.93 -10.04
C CYS A 265 -18.81 -3.05 -8.57
N MET A 266 -17.90 -2.17 -8.13
CA MET A 266 -17.31 -2.20 -6.77
C MET A 266 -18.12 -1.41 -5.73
N ALA A 267 -18.87 -0.39 -6.13
CA ALA A 267 -19.63 0.46 -5.21
C ALA A 267 -20.56 -0.30 -4.25
N PRO A 268 -21.27 -1.39 -4.68
CA PRO A 268 -22.06 -2.21 -3.76
C PRO A 268 -21.25 -2.88 -2.65
N ALA A 269 -20.03 -3.35 -2.96
CA ALA A 269 -19.16 -3.98 -1.96
C ALA A 269 -18.63 -2.94 -0.96
N ALA A 270 -18.26 -1.74 -1.44
CA ALA A 270 -17.89 -0.63 -0.57
C ALA A 270 -19.03 -0.24 0.38
N MET A 271 -20.25 -0.14 -0.15
CA MET A 271 -21.44 0.15 0.65
C MET A 271 -21.67 -0.92 1.71
N ASP A 272 -21.61 -2.21 1.34
CA ASP A 272 -21.82 -3.31 2.30
C ASP A 272 -20.82 -3.25 3.46
N THR A 273 -19.53 -3.08 3.15
CA THR A 273 -18.47 -3.00 4.17
C THR A 273 -18.60 -1.75 5.05
N ILE A 274 -18.93 -0.59 4.48
CA ILE A 274 -19.11 0.66 5.25
C ILE A 274 -20.32 0.55 6.19
N SER A 275 -21.46 0.09 5.68
CA SER A 275 -22.68 -0.08 6.50
C SER A 275 -22.48 -1.13 7.57
N ARG A 276 -21.81 -2.25 7.25
CA ARG A 276 -21.47 -3.28 8.23
C ARG A 276 -20.55 -2.74 9.32
N ASN A 277 -19.57 -1.91 8.97
CA ASN A 277 -18.69 -1.27 9.94
C ASN A 277 -19.47 -0.37 10.91
N PHE A 278 -20.39 0.46 10.38
CA PHE A 278 -21.25 1.31 11.20
C PHE A 278 -22.11 0.48 12.17
N GLU A 279 -22.76 -0.57 11.67
CA GLU A 279 -23.60 -1.44 12.48
C GLU A 279 -22.81 -2.22 13.54
N ASP A 280 -21.71 -2.87 13.15
CA ASP A 280 -20.90 -3.71 14.05
C ASP A 280 -20.27 -2.88 15.17
N MET A 281 -19.76 -1.69 14.83
CA MET A 281 -19.05 -0.82 15.76
C MET A 281 -19.99 0.10 16.55
N GLY A 282 -21.29 0.13 16.23
CA GLY A 282 -22.25 1.08 16.80
C GLY A 282 -21.90 2.54 16.47
N ARG A 283 -21.43 2.79 15.25
CA ARG A 283 -20.94 4.10 14.78
C ARG A 283 -21.84 4.64 13.67
N SER A 284 -21.70 5.93 13.38
CA SER A 284 -22.30 6.57 12.21
C SER A 284 -21.23 7.23 11.36
N ALA A 285 -21.59 7.71 10.17
CA ALA A 285 -20.70 8.50 9.33
C ALA A 285 -20.08 9.71 10.06
N GLY A 286 -20.77 10.28 11.06
CA GLY A 286 -20.26 11.40 11.87
C GLY A 286 -19.13 11.03 12.84
N TYR A 287 -18.89 9.74 13.09
CA TYR A 287 -17.76 9.29 13.91
C TYR A 287 -16.42 9.52 13.20
N TYR A 288 -16.40 9.35 11.88
CA TYR A 288 -15.19 9.44 11.05
C TYR A 288 -15.01 10.86 10.51
N ASP A 289 -13.78 11.36 10.54
CA ASP A 289 -13.43 12.64 9.90
C ASP A 289 -13.39 12.46 8.38
N ARG A 290 -12.91 11.29 7.93
CA ARG A 290 -12.90 10.86 6.52
C ARG A 290 -13.29 9.40 6.37
N ILE A 291 -14.01 9.11 5.30
CA ILE A 291 -14.27 7.77 4.79
C ILE A 291 -13.60 7.70 3.41
N ILE A 292 -12.56 6.89 3.28
CA ILE A 292 -11.68 6.91 2.11
C ILE A 292 -11.80 5.60 1.37
N THR A 293 -12.27 5.61 0.12
CA THR A 293 -12.28 4.42 -0.73
C THR A 293 -11.03 4.32 -1.59
N GLY A 294 -10.70 3.10 -2.00
CA GLY A 294 -9.51 2.85 -2.84
C GLY A 294 -9.66 3.44 -4.23
N ASP A 295 -10.49 2.83 -5.06
CA ASP A 295 -10.52 3.13 -6.48
C ASP A 295 -11.91 3.00 -7.09
N LEU A 296 -12.90 3.61 -6.47
CA LEU A 296 -14.23 3.70 -7.06
C LEU A 296 -14.26 4.70 -8.23
N GLY A 297 -13.33 5.66 -8.26
CA GLY A 297 -13.35 6.77 -9.20
C GLY A 297 -14.60 7.63 -9.06
N CYS A 298 -14.77 8.61 -9.94
CA CYS A 298 -15.91 9.53 -9.85
C CYS A 298 -17.28 8.84 -10.00
N ILE A 299 -17.38 7.81 -10.86
CA ILE A 299 -18.63 7.08 -11.09
C ILE A 299 -19.00 6.25 -9.86
N GLY A 300 -18.09 5.38 -9.41
CA GLY A 300 -18.34 4.53 -8.25
C GLY A 300 -18.55 5.33 -6.97
N SER A 301 -17.84 6.46 -6.79
CA SER A 301 -18.01 7.35 -5.64
C SER A 301 -19.41 7.97 -5.59
N SER A 302 -19.95 8.38 -6.74
CA SER A 302 -21.32 8.88 -6.84
C SER A 302 -22.33 7.79 -6.48
N ILE A 303 -22.15 6.58 -7.03
CA ILE A 303 -23.04 5.44 -6.77
C ILE A 303 -23.00 5.06 -5.29
N LEU A 304 -21.81 4.93 -4.69
CA LEU A 304 -21.63 4.63 -3.28
C LEU A 304 -22.39 5.62 -2.39
N THR A 305 -22.23 6.91 -2.68
CA THR A 305 -22.90 7.99 -1.94
C THR A 305 -24.41 7.83 -2.00
N ASP A 306 -24.97 7.52 -3.16
CA ASP A 306 -26.42 7.35 -3.33
C ASP A 306 -26.94 6.07 -2.67
N LEU A 307 -26.19 4.96 -2.76
CA LEU A 307 -26.52 3.69 -2.08
C LEU A 307 -26.54 3.87 -0.55
N LEU A 308 -25.51 4.48 0.03
CA LEU A 308 -25.44 4.73 1.47
C LEU A 308 -26.52 5.72 1.94
N LYS A 309 -26.82 6.76 1.13
CA LYS A 309 -27.94 7.66 1.42
C LYS A 309 -29.27 6.91 1.44
N GLY A 310 -29.47 5.96 0.54
CA GLY A 310 -30.64 5.07 0.53
C GLY A 310 -30.78 4.23 1.80
N GLN A 311 -29.68 3.97 2.51
CA GLN A 311 -29.64 3.28 3.81
C GLN A 311 -29.66 4.26 5.01
N GLY A 312 -29.83 5.56 4.78
CA GLY A 312 -29.87 6.58 5.84
C GLY A 312 -28.50 7.11 6.27
N HIS A 313 -27.44 6.86 5.51
CA HIS A 313 -26.08 7.33 5.78
C HIS A 313 -25.61 8.32 4.70
N ASP A 314 -25.57 9.63 5.00
CA ASP A 314 -24.98 10.62 4.09
C ASP A 314 -23.48 10.80 4.38
N ILE A 315 -22.64 10.55 3.37
CA ILE A 315 -21.18 10.65 3.46
C ILE A 315 -20.57 11.75 2.57
N ARG A 316 -21.36 12.55 1.84
CA ARG A 316 -20.85 13.50 0.81
C ARG A 316 -19.75 14.44 1.29
N GLY A 317 -19.85 14.93 2.53
CA GLY A 317 -18.85 15.85 3.12
C GLY A 317 -17.64 15.16 3.75
N ARG A 318 -17.54 13.83 3.67
CA ARG A 318 -16.54 12.99 4.35
C ARG A 318 -15.86 11.99 3.43
N HIS A 319 -16.50 11.68 2.30
CA HIS A 319 -16.01 10.73 1.33
C HIS A 319 -14.85 11.30 0.51
N LEU A 320 -13.81 10.50 0.34
CA LEU A 320 -12.70 10.74 -0.56
C LEU A 320 -12.37 9.42 -1.26
N ASP A 321 -11.96 9.47 -2.52
CA ASP A 321 -11.51 8.29 -3.27
C ASP A 321 -10.05 8.45 -3.69
N CYS A 322 -9.21 7.45 -3.44
CA CYS A 322 -7.78 7.53 -3.77
C CYS A 322 -7.58 7.70 -5.28
N GLY A 323 -8.36 7.01 -6.11
CA GLY A 323 -8.34 7.15 -7.56
C GLY A 323 -8.58 8.58 -8.06
N MET A 324 -9.39 9.36 -7.35
CA MET A 324 -9.63 10.77 -7.66
C MET A 324 -8.58 11.72 -7.06
N THR A 325 -7.77 11.24 -6.12
CA THR A 325 -6.81 12.06 -5.36
C THR A 325 -5.41 11.98 -5.97
N VAL A 326 -5.00 10.81 -6.50
CA VAL A 326 -3.68 10.61 -7.11
C VAL A 326 -3.48 11.43 -8.37
N PHE A 327 -4.54 11.64 -9.14
CA PHE A 327 -4.48 12.28 -10.45
C PHE A 327 -5.35 13.54 -10.54
N ASP A 328 -4.92 14.47 -11.37
CA ASP A 328 -5.74 15.56 -11.86
C ASP A 328 -6.54 15.10 -13.07
N ARG A 329 -7.86 15.00 -12.91
CA ARG A 329 -8.76 14.46 -13.94
C ARG A 329 -8.81 15.33 -15.21
N GLU A 330 -8.66 16.64 -15.08
CA GLU A 330 -8.80 17.57 -16.20
C GLU A 330 -7.56 17.57 -17.09
N THR A 331 -6.39 17.38 -16.49
CA THR A 331 -5.10 17.52 -17.17
C THR A 331 -4.42 16.20 -17.51
N GLN A 332 -4.75 15.10 -16.84
CA GLN A 332 -4.03 13.82 -16.98
C GLN A 332 -4.80 12.70 -17.71
N ASP A 333 -6.00 12.96 -18.23
CA ASP A 333 -6.77 12.00 -19.04
C ASP A 333 -6.98 10.62 -18.38
N THR A 334 -7.25 10.62 -17.08
CA THR A 334 -7.47 9.39 -16.29
C THR A 334 -8.91 8.90 -16.33
N HIS A 335 -9.77 9.57 -17.10
CA HIS A 335 -11.19 9.26 -17.29
C HIS A 335 -11.97 9.25 -15.97
N ALA A 336 -12.36 8.08 -15.45
CA ALA A 336 -13.10 7.96 -14.20
C ALA A 336 -12.20 8.12 -12.95
N GLY A 337 -10.87 8.03 -13.10
CA GLY A 337 -9.88 8.17 -12.03
C GLY A 337 -8.81 7.08 -12.08
N GLY A 338 -7.97 7.03 -11.04
CA GLY A 338 -7.00 5.96 -10.81
C GLY A 338 -7.63 4.64 -10.34
N SER A 339 -6.93 3.54 -10.57
CA SER A 339 -7.27 2.18 -10.12
C SER A 339 -6.05 1.34 -9.79
N GLY A 340 -6.26 0.13 -9.28
CA GLY A 340 -5.20 -0.82 -8.94
C GLY A 340 -4.86 -0.78 -7.45
N CYS A 341 -4.38 -1.90 -6.90
CA CYS A 341 -4.03 -1.98 -5.48
C CYS A 341 -2.93 -0.98 -5.09
N GLY A 342 -2.04 -0.61 -6.03
CA GLY A 342 -1.07 0.47 -5.85
C GLY A 342 -1.71 1.83 -5.60
N CYS A 343 -2.89 2.13 -6.17
CA CYS A 343 -3.56 3.43 -6.02
C CYS A 343 -3.92 3.74 -4.56
N ALA A 344 -4.61 2.81 -3.90
CA ALA A 344 -5.00 2.94 -2.51
C ALA A 344 -3.76 2.94 -1.59
N ALA A 345 -2.77 2.09 -1.89
CA ALA A 345 -1.55 1.98 -1.10
C ALA A 345 -0.69 3.26 -1.12
N VAL A 346 -0.39 3.80 -2.30
CA VAL A 346 0.45 5.01 -2.41
C VAL A 346 -0.26 6.24 -1.84
N THR A 347 -1.58 6.32 -1.98
CA THR A 347 -2.36 7.42 -1.40
C THR A 347 -2.42 7.33 0.12
N LEU A 348 -2.60 6.11 0.66
CA LEU A 348 -2.56 5.89 2.10
C LEU A 348 -1.21 6.36 2.66
N ALA A 349 -0.11 5.89 2.08
CA ALA A 349 1.24 6.20 2.53
C ALA A 349 1.61 7.70 2.39
N ALA A 350 1.36 8.30 1.22
CA ALA A 350 1.84 9.65 0.91
C ALA A 350 0.92 10.77 1.43
N TYR A 351 -0.39 10.50 1.58
CA TYR A 351 -1.38 11.56 1.83
C TYR A 351 -2.19 11.33 3.11
N VAL A 352 -2.70 10.11 3.33
CA VAL A 352 -3.62 9.84 4.45
C VAL A 352 -2.87 9.70 5.77
N LEU A 353 -1.86 8.84 5.85
CA LEU A 353 -1.10 8.62 7.09
C LEU A 353 -0.44 9.89 7.61
N PRO A 354 0.19 10.76 6.79
CA PRO A 354 0.73 12.03 7.28
C PRO A 354 -0.31 12.97 7.89
N LYS A 355 -1.56 12.95 7.41
CA LYS A 355 -2.66 13.75 7.98
C LYS A 355 -3.21 13.18 9.28
N ILE A 356 -3.13 11.87 9.46
CA ILE A 356 -3.45 11.24 10.74
C ILE A 356 -2.32 11.51 11.74
N GLU A 357 -1.06 11.35 11.32
CA GLU A 357 0.11 11.62 12.17
C GLU A 357 0.13 13.07 12.67
N SER A 358 -0.21 14.05 11.81
CA SER A 358 -0.26 15.46 12.20
C SER A 358 -1.47 15.83 13.07
N GLY A 359 -2.41 14.92 13.27
CA GLY A 359 -3.67 15.16 13.98
C GLY A 359 -4.70 15.97 13.17
N GLU A 360 -4.44 16.27 11.89
CA GLU A 360 -5.43 16.91 11.01
C GLU A 360 -6.70 16.04 10.90
N TRP A 361 -6.52 14.72 10.79
CA TRP A 361 -7.59 13.73 10.83
C TRP A 361 -7.42 12.82 12.04
N GLY A 362 -8.37 12.86 12.95
CA GLY A 362 -8.35 12.01 14.14
C GLY A 362 -8.79 10.58 13.84
N ARG A 363 -9.80 10.39 12.98
CA ARG A 363 -10.38 9.07 12.68
C ARG A 363 -10.73 8.89 11.21
N VAL A 364 -10.14 7.88 10.57
CA VAL A 364 -10.33 7.57 9.16
C VAL A 364 -10.82 6.13 9.00
N LEU A 365 -11.89 5.96 8.22
CA LEU A 365 -12.30 4.64 7.72
C LEU A 365 -11.75 4.47 6.31
N PHE A 366 -10.69 3.69 6.15
CA PHE A 366 -10.06 3.39 4.86
C PHE A 366 -10.61 2.08 4.28
N VAL A 367 -11.13 2.12 3.05
CA VAL A 367 -11.93 1.05 2.43
C VAL A 367 -11.45 0.78 0.99
N PRO A 368 -10.30 0.12 0.80
CA PRO A 368 -9.90 -0.39 -0.50
C PRO A 368 -10.94 -1.36 -1.06
N THR A 369 -11.21 -1.22 -2.35
CA THR A 369 -12.23 -1.96 -3.12
C THR A 369 -11.55 -2.78 -4.20
N GLY A 370 -12.12 -3.92 -4.57
CA GLY A 370 -11.58 -4.80 -5.61
C GLY A 370 -12.69 -5.38 -6.48
N ALA A 371 -12.43 -5.44 -7.78
CA ALA A 371 -13.28 -6.14 -8.75
C ALA A 371 -12.69 -7.53 -9.02
N LEU A 372 -13.42 -8.57 -8.66
CA LEU A 372 -12.98 -9.96 -8.77
C LEU A 372 -13.38 -10.49 -10.16
N MET A 373 -12.47 -10.33 -11.13
CA MET A 373 -12.70 -10.80 -12.50
C MET A 373 -11.46 -11.41 -13.14
N SER A 374 -11.69 -12.15 -14.21
CA SER A 374 -10.66 -12.60 -15.13
C SER A 374 -11.04 -12.35 -16.59
N THR A 375 -10.06 -12.47 -17.49
CA THR A 375 -10.32 -12.44 -18.94
C THR A 375 -11.26 -13.57 -19.36
N VAL A 376 -11.16 -14.74 -18.71
CA VAL A 376 -12.04 -15.89 -18.94
C VAL A 376 -13.47 -15.56 -18.53
N SER A 377 -13.70 -15.18 -17.27
CA SER A 377 -15.04 -14.85 -16.77
C SER A 377 -15.70 -13.72 -17.56
N PHE A 378 -14.91 -12.73 -18.00
CA PHE A 378 -15.40 -11.66 -18.85
C PHE A 378 -15.86 -12.18 -20.22
N ASN A 379 -15.04 -12.99 -20.90
CA ASN A 379 -15.38 -13.56 -22.20
C ASN A 379 -16.56 -14.56 -22.13
N GLU A 380 -16.80 -15.17 -20.97
CA GLU A 380 -17.97 -16.01 -20.69
C GLU A 380 -19.23 -15.20 -20.35
N GLY A 381 -19.14 -13.87 -20.27
CA GLY A 381 -20.27 -13.00 -19.96
C GLY A 381 -20.75 -13.11 -18.51
N ALA A 382 -19.86 -13.49 -17.58
CA ALA A 382 -20.12 -13.49 -16.15
C ALA A 382 -20.28 -12.06 -15.60
N SER A 383 -20.93 -11.93 -14.45
CA SER A 383 -20.91 -10.70 -13.67
C SER A 383 -19.54 -10.44 -13.03
N VAL A 384 -19.34 -9.20 -12.60
CA VAL A 384 -18.13 -8.72 -11.94
C VAL A 384 -18.45 -8.51 -10.45
N PRO A 385 -18.18 -9.52 -9.60
CA PRO A 385 -18.29 -9.36 -8.16
C PRO A 385 -17.30 -8.33 -7.61
N GLY A 386 -17.73 -7.56 -6.62
CA GLY A 386 -16.89 -6.65 -5.84
C GLY A 386 -16.57 -7.21 -4.45
N ILE A 387 -15.48 -6.73 -3.85
CA ILE A 387 -15.13 -6.93 -2.45
C ILE A 387 -14.50 -5.65 -1.89
N ALA A 388 -14.60 -5.40 -0.58
CA ALA A 388 -13.97 -4.25 0.05
C ALA A 388 -13.58 -4.54 1.51
N HIS A 389 -12.41 -4.10 1.96
CA HIS A 389 -11.96 -4.31 3.35
C HIS A 389 -11.82 -2.98 4.07
N GLY A 390 -12.47 -2.84 5.23
CA GLY A 390 -12.43 -1.61 6.02
C GLY A 390 -11.35 -1.65 7.09
N ILE A 391 -10.52 -0.62 7.15
CA ILE A 391 -9.47 -0.40 8.16
C ILE A 391 -9.78 0.90 8.90
N VAL A 392 -9.91 0.81 10.22
CA VAL A 392 -10.10 1.99 11.08
C VAL A 392 -8.74 2.46 11.54
N LEU A 393 -8.34 3.63 11.05
CA LEU A 393 -7.11 4.31 11.41
C LEU A 393 -7.42 5.47 12.35
N GLU A 394 -6.67 5.59 13.45
CA GLU A 394 -6.84 6.68 14.41
C GLU A 394 -5.50 7.32 14.79
N HIS A 395 -5.56 8.63 15.04
CA HIS A 395 -4.57 9.37 15.79
C HIS A 395 -4.70 9.02 17.29
N PHE A 396 -3.60 8.92 18.04
CA PHE A 396 -3.64 8.60 19.47
C PHE A 396 -2.64 9.35 20.34
#